data_AF-A0A6P2CJC0-F1
#
_entry.id   AF-A0A6P2CJC0-F1
#
_cell.length_a   1.000
_cell.length_b   1.000
_cell.length_c   1.000
_cell.angle_alpha   90.00
_cell.angle_beta   90.00
_cell.angle_gamma   90.00
#
_symmetry.space_group_name_H-M   'P 1'
#
loop_
_entity.id
_entity.type
_entity.pdbx_description
1 polymer ?
#
loop_
_entity_poly.entity_id
_entity_poly.type
_entity_poly.pdbx_seq_one_letter_code
_entity_poly.pdbx_strand_id
1 'polypeptide(L)'
;MLRGVVAAADAATNLERPDAEVHTLGDEPRSVGPLLAQFVADAVHVAERTAGAVAPHPRWREIVVDGTTVRAPSDLDLTATGRPSTADLAARQIADLLDCGVLIAIGGHVRAVGSGGRDGWQVLVRDMPGEPSSQIALPAGGGVATASTLTPLHDDPAAPRPQWRTVSVVAPTCVDAHALATAALRRRGGAIDWLAQKGAPARLVDQEMRVITLAGWPG
;
A
#
# COMPACT_ATOMS: atom_id res chain seq x y z
N MET A 1 9.87 -14.95 12.18
CA MET A 1 8.45 -14.79 11.82
C MET A 1 8.25 -13.84 10.63
N LEU A 2 8.61 -12.56 10.71
CA LEU A 2 8.47 -11.60 9.60
C LEU A 2 9.11 -12.08 8.28
N ARG A 3 10.35 -12.60 8.34
CA ARG A 3 11.02 -13.18 7.15
C ARG A 3 10.22 -14.29 6.48
N GLY A 4 9.49 -15.08 7.26
CA GLY A 4 8.63 -16.15 6.75
C GLY A 4 7.41 -15.61 6.00
N VAL A 5 6.76 -14.57 6.53
CA VAL A 5 5.63 -13.90 5.86
C VAL A 5 6.08 -13.25 4.55
N VAL A 6 7.23 -12.56 4.56
CA VAL A 6 7.80 -11.95 3.35
C VAL A 6 8.16 -13.01 2.32
N ALA A 7 8.81 -14.11 2.72
CA ALA A 7 9.15 -15.19 1.82
C ALA A 7 7.92 -15.89 1.23
N ALA A 8 6.84 -16.05 2.02
CA ALA A 8 5.59 -16.61 1.55
C ALA A 8 4.89 -15.67 0.56
N ALA A 9 4.85 -14.36 0.85
CA ALA A 9 4.31 -13.36 -0.07
C ALA A 9 5.10 -13.33 -1.39
N ASP A 10 6.43 -13.38 -1.30
CA ASP A 10 7.32 -13.46 -2.46
C ASP A 10 7.07 -14.72 -3.30
N ALA A 11 6.95 -15.89 -2.68
CA ALA A 11 6.61 -17.14 -3.35
C ALA A 11 5.18 -17.16 -3.94
N ALA A 12 4.26 -16.35 -3.41
CA ALA A 12 2.91 -16.27 -3.93
C ALA A 12 2.79 -15.30 -5.12
N THR A 13 3.47 -14.15 -5.08
CA THR A 13 3.14 -13.01 -5.97
C THR A 13 4.27 -12.46 -6.83
N ASN A 14 5.51 -12.92 -6.67
CA ASN A 14 6.64 -12.35 -7.39
C ASN A 14 6.71 -12.87 -8.84
N LEU A 15 6.41 -12.01 -9.81
CA LEU A 15 6.46 -12.35 -11.24
C LEU A 15 7.87 -12.69 -11.76
N GLU A 16 8.93 -12.25 -11.08
CA GLU A 16 10.31 -12.58 -11.44
C GLU A 16 10.73 -13.98 -10.97
N ARG A 17 9.89 -14.63 -10.14
CA ARG A 17 10.13 -15.99 -9.65
C ARG A 17 9.36 -17.00 -10.49
N PRO A 18 10.05 -17.85 -11.28
CA PRO A 18 9.37 -18.81 -12.15
C PRO A 18 8.46 -19.81 -11.42
N ASP A 19 8.73 -20.04 -10.13
CA ASP A 19 7.98 -20.95 -9.26
C ASP A 19 6.84 -20.27 -8.50
N ALA A 20 6.60 -18.96 -8.70
CA ALA A 20 5.60 -18.24 -7.94
C ALA A 20 4.17 -18.68 -8.30
N GLU A 21 3.32 -18.75 -7.29
CA GLU A 21 1.94 -19.23 -7.44
C GLU A 21 1.11 -18.36 -8.40
N VAL A 22 1.40 -17.05 -8.50
CA VAL A 22 0.73 -16.12 -9.43
C VAL A 22 0.75 -16.62 -10.88
N HIS A 23 1.77 -17.36 -11.30
CA HIS A 23 1.86 -17.94 -12.64
C HIS A 23 0.85 -19.07 -12.91
N THR A 24 0.19 -19.56 -11.87
CA THR A 24 -0.88 -20.57 -12.01
C THR A 24 -2.21 -19.96 -12.46
N LEU A 25 -2.37 -18.63 -12.36
CA LEU A 25 -3.57 -17.89 -12.74
C LEU A 25 -3.82 -17.94 -14.26
N GLY A 26 -5.06 -17.68 -14.64
CA GLY A 26 -5.49 -17.58 -16.03
C GLY A 26 -6.97 -17.20 -16.13
N ASP A 27 -7.46 -16.97 -17.35
CA ASP A 27 -8.83 -16.49 -17.58
C ASP A 27 -9.93 -17.49 -17.13
N GLU A 28 -9.56 -18.72 -16.77
CA GLU A 28 -10.45 -19.71 -16.15
C GLU A 28 -10.33 -19.71 -14.61
N PRO A 29 -11.43 -19.91 -13.86
CA PRO A 29 -11.37 -20.03 -12.40
C PRO A 29 -10.44 -21.16 -11.93
N ARG A 30 -9.57 -20.85 -10.96
CA ARG A 30 -8.62 -21.80 -10.39
C ARG A 30 -8.58 -21.70 -8.87
N SER A 31 -8.43 -22.84 -8.20
CA SER A 31 -8.13 -22.86 -6.77
C SER A 31 -6.66 -22.51 -6.56
N VAL A 32 -6.41 -21.50 -5.73
CA VAL A 32 -5.08 -21.05 -5.33
C VAL A 32 -4.95 -21.09 -3.80
N GLY A 33 -3.77 -20.80 -3.28
CA GLY A 33 -3.51 -20.64 -1.87
C GLY A 33 -4.24 -19.43 -1.29
N PRO A 34 -4.60 -19.46 0.00
CA PRO A 34 -5.30 -18.35 0.66
C PRO A 34 -4.51 -17.05 0.62
N LEU A 35 -3.18 -17.13 0.57
CA LEU A 35 -2.31 -15.95 0.50
C LEU A 35 -2.44 -15.24 -0.84
N LEU A 36 -2.31 -15.97 -1.96
CA LEU A 36 -2.48 -15.39 -3.29
C LEU A 36 -3.91 -14.84 -3.46
N ALA A 37 -4.93 -15.59 -3.05
CA ALA A 37 -6.31 -15.14 -3.11
C ALA A 37 -6.53 -13.80 -2.36
N GLN A 38 -5.99 -13.67 -1.14
CA GLN A 38 -6.04 -12.43 -0.39
C GLN A 38 -5.35 -11.27 -1.12
N PHE A 39 -4.17 -11.51 -1.70
CA PHE A 39 -3.40 -10.45 -2.38
C PHE A 39 -4.08 -10.00 -3.69
N VAL A 40 -4.74 -10.92 -4.40
CA VAL A 40 -5.58 -10.57 -5.56
C VAL A 40 -6.78 -9.75 -5.11
N ALA A 41 -7.46 -10.14 -4.02
CA ALA A 41 -8.57 -9.38 -3.46
C ALA A 41 -8.15 -7.96 -3.03
N ASP A 42 -7.02 -7.82 -2.35
CA ASP A 42 -6.46 -6.52 -1.96
C ASP A 42 -6.16 -5.66 -3.19
N ALA A 43 -5.65 -6.26 -4.28
CA ALA A 43 -5.38 -5.54 -5.52
C ALA A 43 -6.65 -5.07 -6.22
N VAL A 44 -7.72 -5.88 -6.23
CA VAL A 44 -9.04 -5.48 -6.75
C VAL A 44 -9.63 -4.36 -5.89
N HIS A 45 -9.57 -4.46 -4.56
CA HIS A 45 -10.02 -3.41 -3.65
C HIS A 45 -9.28 -2.08 -3.90
N VAL A 46 -7.96 -2.11 -4.11
CA VAL A 46 -7.18 -0.92 -4.49
C VAL A 46 -7.67 -0.34 -5.82
N ALA A 47 -7.95 -1.18 -6.82
CA ALA A 47 -8.50 -0.74 -8.09
C ALA A 47 -9.85 -0.05 -7.92
N GLU A 48 -10.77 -0.62 -7.14
CA GLU A 48 -12.07 -0.01 -6.85
C GLU A 48 -11.94 1.33 -6.14
N ARG A 49 -11.15 1.38 -5.06
CA ARG A 49 -10.90 2.60 -4.25
C ARG A 49 -10.33 3.74 -5.06
N THR A 50 -9.58 3.43 -6.12
CA THR A 50 -8.88 4.41 -6.96
C THR A 50 -9.55 4.63 -8.31
N ALA A 51 -10.67 3.96 -8.59
CA ALA A 51 -11.35 3.92 -9.89
C ALA A 51 -10.44 3.44 -11.03
N GLY A 52 -9.58 2.46 -10.76
CA GLY A 52 -8.62 1.88 -11.69
C GLY A 52 -7.33 2.69 -11.85
N ALA A 53 -7.16 3.78 -11.11
CA ALA A 53 -5.93 4.57 -11.17
C ALA A 53 -4.73 3.79 -10.61
N VAL A 54 -4.94 2.77 -9.77
CA VAL A 54 -3.96 1.75 -9.41
C VAL A 54 -4.66 0.41 -9.56
N ALA A 55 -4.30 -0.38 -10.56
CA ALA A 55 -4.96 -1.64 -10.84
C ALA A 55 -3.93 -2.70 -11.22
N PRO A 56 -4.17 -3.97 -10.88
CA PRO A 56 -3.24 -5.05 -11.18
C PRO A 56 -3.28 -5.50 -12.65
N HIS A 57 -4.29 -5.05 -13.41
CA HIS A 57 -4.45 -5.33 -14.84
C HIS A 57 -5.50 -4.36 -15.46
N PRO A 58 -5.44 -4.03 -16.77
CA PRO A 58 -6.47 -3.19 -17.41
C PRO A 58 -7.90 -3.74 -17.31
N ARG A 59 -8.05 -5.07 -17.40
CA ARG A 59 -9.30 -5.83 -17.22
C ARG A 59 -9.63 -6.14 -15.75
N TRP A 60 -9.18 -5.32 -14.79
CA TRP A 60 -9.35 -5.62 -13.35
C TRP A 60 -10.81 -5.85 -12.92
N ARG A 61 -11.78 -5.29 -13.65
CA ARG A 61 -13.23 -5.50 -13.40
C ARG A 61 -13.71 -6.91 -13.73
N GLU A 62 -12.95 -7.68 -14.51
CA GLU A 62 -13.25 -9.07 -14.85
C GLU A 62 -12.66 -10.06 -13.82
N ILE A 63 -11.78 -9.58 -12.94
CA ILE A 63 -11.16 -10.40 -11.89
C ILE A 63 -12.21 -10.76 -10.85
N VAL A 64 -12.30 -12.05 -10.55
CA VAL A 64 -13.21 -12.57 -9.52
C VAL A 64 -12.42 -13.36 -8.50
N VAL A 65 -12.66 -13.06 -7.23
CA VAL A 65 -12.12 -13.80 -6.09
C VAL A 65 -13.31 -14.29 -5.25
N ASP A 66 -13.45 -15.60 -5.13
CA ASP A 66 -14.44 -16.27 -4.28
C ASP A 66 -13.74 -17.27 -3.35
N GLY A 67 -13.49 -16.85 -2.12
CA GLY A 67 -12.64 -17.58 -1.19
C GLY A 67 -11.24 -17.79 -1.76
N THR A 68 -10.86 -19.04 -2.00
CA THR A 68 -9.58 -19.41 -2.64
C THR A 68 -9.72 -19.70 -4.14
N THR A 69 -10.91 -19.49 -4.72
CA THR A 69 -11.13 -19.63 -6.17
C THR A 69 -10.95 -18.28 -6.84
N VAL A 70 -9.96 -18.17 -7.73
CA VAL A 70 -9.61 -16.93 -8.42
C VAL A 70 -9.72 -17.12 -9.94
N ARG A 71 -10.39 -16.17 -10.60
CA ARG A 71 -10.33 -15.99 -12.06
C ARG A 71 -9.66 -14.65 -12.33
N ALA A 72 -8.49 -14.66 -12.95
CA ALA A 72 -7.70 -13.46 -13.22
C ALA A 72 -6.76 -13.68 -14.42
N PRO A 73 -6.44 -12.66 -15.22
CA PRO A 73 -5.47 -12.78 -16.31
C PRO A 73 -4.13 -13.37 -15.84
N SER A 74 -3.47 -14.15 -16.70
CA SER A 74 -2.18 -14.79 -16.37
C SER A 74 -1.02 -13.81 -16.20
N ASP A 75 -1.17 -12.58 -16.69
CA ASP A 75 -0.24 -11.47 -16.60
C ASP A 75 -0.63 -10.45 -15.51
N LEU A 76 -1.40 -10.90 -14.50
CA LEU A 76 -1.77 -10.09 -13.35
C LEU A 76 -0.53 -9.57 -12.60
N ASP A 77 -0.42 -8.25 -12.45
CA ASP A 77 0.69 -7.60 -11.73
C ASP A 77 0.28 -7.16 -10.33
N LEU A 78 0.83 -7.83 -9.32
CA LEU A 78 0.60 -7.54 -7.90
C LEU A 78 1.71 -6.67 -7.29
N THR A 79 2.67 -6.18 -8.07
CA THR A 79 3.85 -5.45 -7.57
C THR A 79 3.47 -4.20 -6.79
N ALA A 80 2.45 -3.47 -7.26
CA ALA A 80 1.98 -2.25 -6.62
C ALA A 80 1.39 -2.52 -5.22
N THR A 81 0.73 -3.65 -5.01
CA THR A 81 -0.05 -3.96 -3.80
C THR A 81 0.57 -5.04 -2.92
N GLY A 82 1.59 -5.76 -3.39
CA GLY A 82 2.21 -6.85 -2.64
C GLY A 82 2.83 -6.39 -1.32
N ARG A 83 3.57 -5.28 -1.32
CA ARG A 83 4.19 -4.72 -0.09
C ARG A 83 3.17 -4.24 0.95
N PRO A 84 2.16 -3.41 0.63
CA PRO A 84 1.15 -3.03 1.63
C PRO A 84 0.39 -4.24 2.17
N SER A 85 -0.01 -5.19 1.31
CA SER A 85 -0.70 -6.42 1.73
C SER A 85 0.16 -7.28 2.66
N THR A 86 1.46 -7.38 2.37
CA THR A 86 2.42 -8.09 3.23
C THR A 86 2.57 -7.41 4.59
N ALA A 87 2.58 -6.07 4.65
CA ALA A 87 2.67 -5.34 5.91
C ALA A 87 1.42 -5.57 6.78
N ASP A 88 0.24 -5.51 6.17
CA ASP A 88 -1.05 -5.78 6.82
C ASP A 88 -1.12 -7.22 7.35
N LEU A 89 -0.73 -8.19 6.51
CA LEU A 89 -0.69 -9.60 6.89
C LEU A 89 0.29 -9.89 8.02
N ALA A 90 1.53 -9.39 7.90
CA ALA A 90 2.57 -9.66 8.85
C ALA A 90 2.23 -9.11 10.24
N ALA A 91 1.75 -7.87 10.33
CA ALA A 91 1.41 -7.27 11.61
C ALA A 91 0.30 -8.05 12.33
N ARG A 92 -0.74 -8.45 11.60
CA ARG A 92 -1.85 -9.24 12.15
C ARG A 92 -1.38 -10.63 12.60
N GLN A 93 -0.70 -11.39 11.74
CA GLN A 93 -0.24 -12.73 12.10
C GLN A 93 0.72 -12.73 13.29
N ILE A 94 1.64 -11.74 13.36
CA ILE A 94 2.58 -11.63 14.47
C ILE A 94 1.86 -11.23 15.76
N ALA A 95 0.92 -10.28 15.69
CA ALA A 95 0.14 -9.89 16.86
C ALA A 95 -0.70 -11.06 17.39
N ASP A 96 -1.36 -11.81 16.49
CA ASP A 96 -2.16 -12.98 16.87
C ASP A 96 -1.31 -14.10 17.49
N LEU A 97 -0.10 -14.35 16.99
CA LEU A 97 0.78 -15.38 17.54
C LEU A 97 1.39 -14.99 18.89
N LEU A 98 1.78 -13.72 19.04
CA LEU A 98 2.51 -13.24 20.21
C LEU A 98 1.59 -12.64 21.29
N ASP A 99 0.30 -12.50 20.99
CA ASP A 99 -0.72 -11.86 21.83
C ASP A 99 -0.28 -10.48 22.35
N CYS A 100 0.27 -9.66 21.45
CA CYS A 100 0.83 -8.36 21.80
C CYS A 100 0.69 -7.30 20.70
N GLY A 101 0.95 -6.04 21.07
CA GLY A 101 1.00 -4.94 20.12
C GLY A 101 2.21 -5.06 19.18
N VAL A 102 1.99 -4.85 17.88
CA VAL A 102 3.00 -4.97 16.84
C VAL A 102 2.99 -3.76 15.92
N LEU A 103 4.18 -3.27 15.58
CA LEU A 103 4.41 -2.29 14.52
C LEU A 103 5.34 -2.90 13.47
N ILE A 104 4.86 -3.05 12.24
CA ILE A 104 5.63 -3.56 11.10
C ILE A 104 5.86 -2.44 10.10
N ALA A 105 7.09 -2.34 9.57
CA ALA A 105 7.42 -1.50 8.43
C ALA A 105 7.96 -2.35 7.27
N ILE A 106 7.36 -2.22 6.08
CA ILE A 106 7.81 -2.86 4.83
C ILE A 106 7.87 -1.80 3.73
N GLY A 107 9.08 -1.34 3.43
CA GLY A 107 9.28 -0.19 2.53
C GLY A 107 8.57 1.04 3.08
N GLY A 108 7.82 1.75 2.22
CA GLY A 108 7.03 2.93 2.60
C GLY A 108 5.72 2.64 3.33
N HIS A 109 5.49 1.41 3.83
CA HIS A 109 4.23 1.00 4.46
C HIS A 109 4.47 0.62 5.92
N VAL A 110 3.69 1.21 6.84
CA VAL A 110 3.80 0.97 8.28
C VAL A 110 2.43 0.56 8.83
N ARG A 111 2.37 -0.60 9.48
CA ARG A 111 1.15 -1.17 10.05
C ARG A 111 1.26 -1.34 11.55
N ALA A 112 0.32 -0.75 12.29
CA ALA A 112 0.13 -0.98 13.72
C ALA A 112 -1.05 -1.91 14.00
N VAL A 113 -0.84 -2.93 14.84
CA VAL A 113 -1.88 -3.80 15.40
C VAL A 113 -1.72 -3.80 16.92
N GLY A 114 -2.83 -3.72 17.65
CA GLY A 114 -2.80 -3.58 19.12
C GLY A 114 -2.31 -2.20 19.61
N SER A 115 -2.29 -2.02 20.92
CA SER A 115 -1.94 -0.74 21.56
C SER A 115 -0.44 -0.44 21.49
N GLY A 116 -0.10 0.81 21.18
CA GLY A 116 1.26 1.37 21.30
C GLY A 116 1.53 2.03 22.67
N GLY A 117 0.68 1.79 23.67
CA GLY A 117 0.68 2.51 24.94
C GLY A 117 -0.17 3.78 24.91
N ARG A 118 0.07 4.68 25.87
CA ARG A 118 -0.73 5.91 26.08
C ARG A 118 -0.69 6.88 24.88
N ASP A 119 0.46 6.97 24.23
CA ASP A 119 0.70 7.96 23.17
C ASP A 119 0.54 7.36 21.75
N GLY A 120 -0.02 6.14 21.66
CA GLY A 120 -0.10 5.40 20.39
C GLY A 120 1.27 4.98 19.85
N TRP A 121 1.29 4.47 18.62
CA TRP A 121 2.54 4.08 17.97
C TRP A 121 3.21 5.31 17.36
N GLN A 122 4.42 5.61 17.84
CA GLN A 122 5.19 6.75 17.38
C GLN A 122 5.93 6.42 16.08
N VAL A 123 5.54 7.06 14.97
CA VAL A 123 6.09 6.79 13.62
C VAL A 123 6.67 8.07 13.03
N LEU A 124 7.93 8.00 12.61
CA LEU A 124 8.55 9.07 11.82
C LEU A 124 8.24 8.84 10.33
N VAL A 125 7.38 9.68 9.77
CA VAL A 125 7.05 9.67 8.34
C VAL A 125 8.05 10.55 7.59
N ARG A 126 8.93 9.91 6.82
CA ARG A 126 9.92 10.55 5.94
C ARG A 126 10.27 9.58 4.81
N ASP A 127 10.34 10.08 3.58
CA ASP A 127 10.65 9.25 2.41
C ASP A 127 12.15 8.96 2.29
N MET A 128 12.98 10.00 2.11
CA MET A 128 14.44 9.88 2.01
C MET A 128 15.16 10.80 3.00
N PRO A 129 16.45 10.54 3.33
CA PRO A 129 17.26 11.49 4.09
C PRO A 129 17.24 12.89 3.45
N GLY A 130 17.00 13.92 4.26
CA GLY A 130 16.88 15.30 3.78
C GLY A 130 15.47 15.72 3.34
N GLU A 131 14.53 14.78 3.16
CA GLU A 131 13.13 15.12 2.88
C GLU A 131 12.41 15.63 4.14
N PRO A 132 11.36 16.46 3.99
CA PRO A 132 10.57 16.91 5.11
C PRO A 132 10.01 15.71 5.86
N SER A 133 10.05 15.74 7.18
CA SER A 133 9.55 14.65 8.04
C SER A 133 8.37 15.08 8.91
N SER A 134 7.62 14.12 9.43
CA SER A 134 6.59 14.33 10.43
C SER A 134 6.63 13.18 11.42
N GLN A 135 6.76 13.48 12.71
CA GLN A 135 6.43 12.52 13.74
C GLN A 135 4.90 12.41 13.82
N ILE A 136 4.35 11.21 13.97
CA ILE A 136 2.91 11.00 14.17
C ILE A 136 2.64 9.97 15.27
N ALA A 137 1.49 10.11 15.91
CA ALA A 137 0.89 9.09 16.77
C ALA A 137 -0.11 8.25 15.94
N LEU A 138 0.33 7.09 15.45
CA LEU A 138 -0.52 6.17 14.71
C LEU A 138 -1.45 5.43 15.69
N PRO A 139 -2.78 5.53 15.54
CA PRO A 139 -3.71 4.81 16.39
C PRO A 139 -3.55 3.29 16.27
N ALA A 140 -3.98 2.57 17.32
CA ALA A 140 -4.07 1.12 17.28
C ALA A 140 -4.95 0.69 16.10
N GLY A 141 -4.45 -0.23 15.28
CA GLY A 141 -5.16 -0.63 14.07
C GLY A 141 -5.10 0.39 12.93
N GLY A 142 -4.18 1.36 12.95
CA GLY A 142 -3.87 2.24 11.82
C GLY A 142 -2.77 1.70 10.89
N GLY A 143 -2.81 2.13 9.63
CA GLY A 143 -1.79 1.89 8.61
C GLY A 143 -1.37 3.21 7.95
N VAL A 144 -0.10 3.33 7.60
CA VAL A 144 0.47 4.47 6.87
C VAL A 144 1.11 3.94 5.61
N ALA A 145 0.90 4.62 4.49
CA ALA A 145 1.64 4.37 3.26
C ALA A 145 2.17 5.68 2.69
N THR A 146 3.39 5.64 2.16
CA THR A 146 4.01 6.75 1.44
C THR A 146 4.23 6.34 -0.02
N ALA A 147 3.61 7.08 -0.93
CA ALA A 147 3.90 7.03 -2.35
C ALA A 147 4.92 8.13 -2.69
N SER A 148 5.90 7.83 -3.54
CA SER A 148 7.03 8.70 -3.84
C SER A 148 7.32 8.73 -5.35
N THR A 149 7.81 9.88 -5.83
CA THR A 149 8.41 10.03 -7.16
C THR A 149 9.92 10.13 -7.12
N LEU A 150 10.55 9.87 -5.97
CA LEU A 150 12.01 9.98 -5.82
C LEU A 150 12.75 8.72 -6.29
N THR A 151 12.07 7.57 -6.43
CA THR A 151 12.69 6.30 -6.88
C THR A 151 11.74 5.37 -7.66
N PRO A 152 12.28 4.57 -8.62
CA PRO A 152 13.56 4.84 -9.27
C PRO A 152 13.41 6.14 -10.07
N LEU A 153 14.51 6.88 -10.22
CA LEU A 153 14.56 8.17 -10.89
C LEU A 153 13.56 8.25 -12.07
N HIS A 154 12.86 9.38 -12.20
CA HIS A 154 12.35 9.81 -13.49
C HIS A 154 13.57 9.97 -14.43
N ASP A 155 14.08 8.86 -14.97
CA ASP A 155 15.20 8.84 -15.91
C ASP A 155 14.76 9.28 -17.31
N ASP A 156 13.45 9.47 -17.52
CA ASP A 156 12.90 10.11 -18.70
C ASP A 156 12.86 11.64 -18.51
N PRO A 157 13.78 12.40 -19.15
CA PRO A 157 13.83 13.86 -19.06
C PRO A 157 12.62 14.53 -19.71
N ALA A 158 11.88 13.81 -20.57
CA ALA A 158 10.68 14.30 -21.21
C ALA A 158 9.42 14.13 -20.35
N ALA A 159 9.50 13.31 -19.29
CA ALA A 159 8.35 13.09 -18.43
C ALA A 159 8.04 14.35 -17.60
N PRO A 160 6.77 14.80 -17.56
CA PRO A 160 6.43 16.05 -16.91
C PRO A 160 6.72 15.99 -15.42
N ARG A 161 7.51 16.93 -14.91
CA ARG A 161 7.89 17.00 -13.49
C ARG A 161 6.66 16.76 -12.60
N PRO A 162 6.73 15.80 -11.66
CA PRO A 162 5.59 15.50 -10.81
C PRO A 162 5.32 16.69 -9.89
N GLN A 163 4.05 16.97 -9.60
CA GLN A 163 3.71 18.06 -8.67
C GLN A 163 4.07 17.72 -7.23
N TRP A 164 3.81 16.47 -6.84
CA TRP A 164 4.12 15.96 -5.51
C TRP A 164 5.39 15.13 -5.58
N ARG A 165 6.31 15.37 -4.65
CA ARG A 165 7.45 14.49 -4.38
C ARG A 165 6.96 13.24 -3.68
N THR A 166 6.16 13.45 -2.63
CA THR A 166 5.66 12.38 -1.77
C THR A 166 4.24 12.67 -1.32
N VAL A 167 3.47 11.61 -1.15
CA VAL A 167 2.16 11.65 -0.50
C VAL A 167 2.14 10.53 0.52
N SER A 168 1.89 10.87 1.77
CA SER A 168 1.68 9.93 2.87
C SER A 168 0.23 10.00 3.33
N VAL A 169 -0.39 8.85 3.56
CA VAL A 169 -1.78 8.76 4.03
C VAL A 169 -1.88 7.83 5.22
N VAL A 170 -2.72 8.17 6.19
CA VAL A 170 -3.16 7.27 7.27
C VAL A 170 -4.52 6.68 6.92
N ALA A 171 -4.69 5.38 7.08
CA ALA A 171 -5.94 4.66 6.86
C ALA A 171 -6.06 3.45 7.80
N PRO A 172 -7.19 2.73 7.85
CA PRO A 172 -7.31 1.52 8.66
C PRO A 172 -6.35 0.38 8.26
N THR A 173 -5.92 0.34 7.00
CA THR A 173 -4.99 -0.66 6.45
C THR A 173 -3.88 0.02 5.62
N CYS A 174 -2.73 -0.64 5.48
CA CYS A 174 -1.70 -0.20 4.55
C CYS A 174 -2.18 -0.25 3.10
N VAL A 175 -3.03 -1.21 2.74
CA VAL A 175 -3.65 -1.32 1.41
C VAL A 175 -4.50 -0.08 1.10
N ASP A 176 -5.36 0.36 2.02
CA ASP A 176 -6.15 1.59 1.84
C ASP A 176 -5.29 2.85 1.78
N ALA A 177 -4.30 2.95 2.67
CA ALA A 177 -3.38 4.08 2.67
C ALA A 177 -2.60 4.15 1.35
N HIS A 178 -2.13 3.01 0.84
CA HIS A 178 -1.41 2.91 -0.42
C HIS A 178 -2.28 3.34 -1.60
N ALA A 179 -3.52 2.82 -1.66
CA ALA A 179 -4.49 3.19 -2.68
C ALA A 179 -4.65 4.72 -2.75
N LEU A 180 -4.90 5.36 -1.61
CA LEU A 180 -5.10 6.80 -1.54
C LEU A 180 -3.82 7.58 -1.88
N ALA A 181 -2.68 7.21 -1.32
CA ALA A 181 -1.41 7.90 -1.53
C ALA A 181 -0.97 7.86 -3.01
N THR A 182 -0.96 6.67 -3.62
CA THR A 182 -0.55 6.49 -5.02
C THR A 182 -1.52 7.17 -5.98
N ALA A 183 -2.82 7.09 -5.71
CA ALA A 183 -3.83 7.70 -6.56
C ALA A 183 -3.85 9.24 -6.44
N ALA A 184 -3.55 9.78 -5.26
CA ALA A 184 -3.35 11.23 -5.07
C ALA A 184 -2.11 11.71 -5.83
N LEU A 185 -1.00 10.98 -5.75
CA LEU A 185 0.23 11.30 -6.47
C LEU A 185 0.00 11.39 -7.99
N ARG A 186 -0.80 10.48 -8.56
CA ARG A 186 -1.21 10.51 -9.98
C ARG A 186 -2.16 11.67 -10.34
N ARG A 187 -2.91 12.21 -9.37
CA ARG A 187 -3.90 13.29 -9.59
C ARG A 187 -3.32 14.71 -9.64
N ARG A 188 -2.02 14.89 -9.34
CA ARG A 188 -1.35 16.21 -9.35
C ARG A 188 -2.19 17.24 -8.55
N GLY A 189 -2.62 18.33 -9.16
CA GLY A 189 -3.28 19.43 -8.45
C GLY A 189 -4.61 19.04 -7.81
N GLY A 190 -5.33 18.08 -8.40
CA GLY A 190 -6.58 17.57 -7.86
C GLY A 190 -6.42 16.65 -6.64
N ALA A 191 -5.19 16.37 -6.19
CA ALA A 191 -4.93 15.50 -5.06
C ALA A 191 -5.51 16.04 -3.75
N ILE A 192 -5.42 17.36 -3.51
CA ILE A 192 -5.85 17.99 -2.26
C ILE A 192 -7.36 17.83 -2.08
N ASP A 193 -8.14 18.28 -3.06
CA ASP A 193 -9.61 18.23 -3.00
C ASP A 193 -10.11 16.78 -2.94
N TRP A 194 -9.47 15.88 -3.69
CA TRP A 194 -9.82 14.47 -3.70
C TRP A 194 -9.57 13.80 -2.34
N LEU A 195 -8.40 14.03 -1.72
CA LEU A 195 -8.09 13.48 -0.39
C LEU A 195 -8.98 14.09 0.70
N ALA A 196 -9.25 15.39 0.62
CA ALA A 196 -10.16 16.08 1.52
C ALA A 196 -11.58 15.48 1.44
N GLN A 197 -12.09 15.21 0.23
CA GLN A 197 -13.38 14.55 0.04
C GLN A 197 -13.40 13.13 0.60
N LYS A 198 -12.27 12.40 0.54
CA LYS A 198 -12.15 11.07 1.15
C LYS A 198 -12.02 11.13 2.68
N GLY A 199 -11.82 12.31 3.27
CA GLY A 199 -11.65 12.48 4.71
C GLY A 199 -10.43 11.76 5.29
N ALA A 200 -9.46 11.43 4.45
CA ALA A 200 -8.30 10.63 4.85
C ALA A 200 -7.17 11.56 5.36
N PRO A 201 -6.66 11.38 6.59
CA PRO A 201 -5.52 12.14 7.08
C PRO A 201 -4.33 11.94 6.14
N ALA A 202 -3.86 13.02 5.56
CA ALA A 202 -2.83 12.97 4.52
C ALA A 202 -1.79 14.06 4.69
N ARG A 203 -0.60 13.79 4.18
CA ARG A 203 0.53 14.70 4.13
C ARG A 203 1.14 14.65 2.74
N LEU A 204 1.19 15.80 2.07
CA LEU A 204 1.76 15.95 0.74
C LEU A 204 3.00 16.83 0.82
N VAL A 205 4.04 16.47 0.07
CA VAL A 205 5.25 17.30 -0.09
C VAL A 205 5.40 17.66 -1.57
N ASP A 206 5.45 18.95 -1.88
CA ASP A 206 5.63 19.43 -3.26
C ASP A 206 7.11 19.53 -3.66
N GLN A 207 7.35 19.92 -4.92
CA GLN A 207 8.69 20.05 -5.50
C GLN A 207 9.57 21.13 -4.84
N GLU A 208 8.96 22.07 -4.12
CA GLU A 208 9.59 23.15 -3.38
C GLU A 208 9.74 22.82 -1.89
N MET A 209 9.57 21.55 -1.51
CA MET A 209 9.69 21.04 -0.14
C MET A 209 8.62 21.57 0.82
N ARG A 210 7.53 22.14 0.29
CA ARG A 210 6.41 22.61 1.12
C ARG A 210 5.56 21.42 1.53
N VAL A 211 5.11 21.43 2.78
CA VAL A 211 4.30 20.38 3.37
C VAL A 211 2.86 20.87 3.49
N ILE A 212 1.92 20.08 2.99
CA ILE A 212 0.48 20.29 3.16
C ILE A 212 -0.08 19.10 3.93
N THR A 213 -0.81 19.38 5.00
CA THR A 213 -1.50 18.37 5.81
C THR A 213 -3.00 18.52 5.69
N LEU A 214 -3.72 17.40 5.63
CA LEU A 214 -5.17 17.33 5.42
C LEU A 214 -5.82 16.46 6.49
N ALA A 215 -7.12 16.70 6.72
CA ALA A 215 -8.01 15.87 7.53
C ALA A 215 -7.44 15.47 8.90
N GLY A 216 -6.78 16.41 9.58
CA GLY A 216 -6.26 16.18 10.93
C GLY A 216 -5.10 15.19 10.98
N TRP A 217 -4.19 15.24 9.99
CA TRP A 217 -2.92 14.50 10.02
C TRP A 217 -2.35 14.41 11.46
N PRO A 218 -2.10 13.20 11.99
CA PRO A 218 -1.99 12.96 13.44
C PRO A 218 -0.59 13.29 13.99
N GLY A 219 -0.14 14.52 13.77
CA GLY A 219 1.09 15.08 14.31
C GLY A 219 1.01 15.47 15.78
#